data_AF-X1VYH8-F1
#
_entry.id   AF-X1VYH8-F1
#
_cell.length_a   1.000
_cell.length_b   1.000
_cell.length_c   1.000
_cell.angle_alpha   90.00
_cell.angle_beta   90.00
_cell.angle_gamma   90.00
#
_symmetry.space_group_name_H-M   'P 1'
#
loop_
_entity.id
_entity.type
_entity.pdbx_description
1 polymer ?
#
loop_
_entity_poly.entity_id
_entity_poly.type
_entity_poly.pdbx_seq_one_letter_code
_entity_poly.pdbx_strand_id
1 'polypeptide(L)'
;MILGLPRLGIYSLILKGFFESLGCQVVQPSKVSSDIIRLGVMNSADMICFPFKVTLGQEIYNLEHGATDLITFTTHGRCRFKHYFLTQ
;
A
#
# COMPACT_ATOMS: atom_id res chain seq x y z
N MET A 1 10.79 12.20 -6.92
CA MET A 1 10.06 10.93 -6.82
C MET A 1 9.31 10.93 -5.50
N ILE A 2 7.98 10.80 -5.52
CA ILE A 2 7.16 10.75 -4.30
C ILE A 2 6.66 9.31 -4.16
N LEU A 3 7.22 8.61 -3.19
CA LEU A 3 7.06 7.19 -2.98
C LEU A 3 5.92 6.92 -1.99
N GLY A 4 4.85 6.30 -2.45
CA GLY A 4 3.78 5.75 -1.63
C GLY A 4 4.25 4.46 -0.96
N LEU A 5 4.28 4.47 0.38
CA LEU A 5 4.64 3.30 1.18
C LEU A 5 3.43 2.88 2.03
N PRO A 6 2.86 1.67 1.81
CA PRO A 6 1.79 1.16 2.64
C PRO A 6 2.29 0.91 4.08
N ARG A 7 1.37 0.93 5.04
CA ARG A 7 1.72 0.72 6.44
C ARG A 7 1.83 -0.78 6.72
N LEU A 8 3.05 -1.25 6.92
CA LEU A 8 3.43 -2.64 7.19
C LEU A 8 3.77 -2.85 8.67
N GLY A 9 2.92 -2.34 9.55
CA GLY A 9 3.14 -2.41 11.00
C GLY A 9 4.47 -1.79 11.41
N ILE A 10 5.27 -2.54 12.17
CA ILE A 10 6.57 -2.09 12.71
C ILE A 10 7.61 -1.79 11.61
N TYR A 11 7.51 -2.44 10.45
CA TYR A 11 8.48 -2.26 9.35
C TYR A 11 8.33 -0.90 8.66
N SER A 12 7.16 -0.28 8.78
CA SER A 12 6.84 1.02 8.16
C SER A 12 7.85 2.11 8.53
N LEU A 13 8.34 2.10 9.77
CA LEU A 13 9.29 3.10 10.26
C LEU A 13 10.67 2.92 9.64
N ILE A 14 11.15 1.67 9.61
CA ILE A 14 12.47 1.32 9.07
C ILE A 14 12.50 1.58 7.56
N LEU A 15 11.47 1.13 6.84
CA LEU A 15 11.38 1.31 5.39
C LEU A 15 11.27 2.79 5.02
N LYS A 16 10.46 3.56 5.75
CA LYS A 16 10.35 5.01 5.52
C LYS A 16 11.71 5.68 5.69
N GLY A 17 12.41 5.44 6.81
CA GLY A 17 13.73 6.03 7.05
C GLY A 17 14.77 5.60 6.02
N PHE A 18 14.71 4.34 5.56
CA PHE A 18 15.58 3.83 4.51
C PHE A 18 15.36 4.58 3.18
N PHE A 19 14.13 4.72 2.71
CA PHE A 19 13.85 5.43 1.46
C PHE A 19 14.11 6.94 1.55
N GLU A 20 13.82 7.55 2.70
CA GLU A 20 14.18 8.95 2.96
C GLU A 20 15.70 9.16 2.94
N SER A 21 16.49 8.21 3.47
CA SER A 21 17.96 8.26 3.41
C SER A 21 18.52 8.15 1.98
N LEU A 22 17.76 7.53 1.06
CA LEU A 22 18.07 7.46 -0.36
C LEU A 22 17.62 8.71 -1.14
N GLY A 23 17.09 9.73 -0.45
CA GLY A 23 16.62 10.98 -1.06
C GLY A 23 15.20 10.93 -1.63
N CYS A 24 14.42 9.88 -1.31
CA CYS A 24 13.02 9.78 -1.74
C CYS A 24 12.12 10.55 -0.78
N GLN A 25 11.09 11.24 -1.31
CA GLN A 25 10.01 11.76 -0.47
C GLN A 25 8.99 10.64 -0.25
N VAL A 26 8.71 10.28 1.00
CA VAL A 26 7.82 9.15 1.32
C VAL A 26 6.46 9.64 1.82
N VAL A 27 5.41 9.29 1.09
CA VAL A 27 4.01 9.44 1.52
C VAL A 27 3.60 8.13 2.17
N GLN A 28 3.05 8.23 3.38
CA GLN A 28 2.59 7.09 4.15
C GLN A 28 1.18 7.35 4.64
N PRO A 29 0.26 6.38 4.52
CA PRO A 29 -1.11 6.59 4.91
C PRO A 29 -1.23 6.68 6.44
N SER A 30 -2.34 7.26 6.87
CA SER A 30 -2.75 7.30 8.27
C SER A 30 -2.89 5.87 8.86
N LYS A 31 -3.15 5.77 10.16
CA LYS A 31 -3.41 4.46 10.79
C LYS A 31 -4.63 3.84 10.10
N VAL A 32 -4.62 2.52 9.87
CA VAL A 32 -5.70 1.81 9.14
C VAL A 32 -7.05 2.21 9.74
N SER A 33 -7.88 2.88 8.93
CA SER A 33 -9.23 3.32 9.28
C SER A 33 -10.29 2.51 8.53
N SER A 34 -11.53 2.60 8.97
CA SER A 34 -12.68 2.03 8.26
C SER A 34 -12.79 2.52 6.82
N ASP A 35 -12.41 3.77 6.57
CA ASP A 35 -12.52 4.40 5.24
C ASP A 35 -11.48 3.81 4.27
N ILE A 36 -10.24 3.61 4.73
CA ILE A 36 -9.20 2.92 3.97
C ILE A 36 -9.65 1.50 3.63
N ILE A 37 -10.21 0.78 4.60
CA ILE A 37 -10.72 -0.58 4.37
C ILE A 37 -11.85 -0.56 3.35
N ARG A 38 -12.79 0.39 3.47
CA ARG A 38 -13.92 0.54 2.55
C ARG A 38 -13.44 0.81 1.13
N LEU A 39 -12.48 1.72 0.94
CA LEU A 39 -11.86 1.97 -0.37
C LEU A 39 -11.26 0.70 -0.96
N GLY A 40 -10.53 -0.07 -0.15
CA GLY A 40 -9.99 -1.36 -0.56
C GLY A 40 -11.05 -2.40 -0.95
N VAL A 41 -12.14 -2.48 -0.19
CA VAL A 41 -13.25 -3.41 -0.48
C VAL A 41 -13.98 -3.05 -1.77
N MET A 42 -14.24 -1.76 -2.01
CA MET A 42 -14.95 -1.30 -3.21
C MET A 42 -14.16 -1.52 -4.51
N ASN A 43 -12.83 -1.61 -4.42
CA ASN A 43 -11.92 -1.71 -5.58
C ASN A 43 -11.23 -3.08 -5.69
N SER A 44 -11.71 -4.10 -4.97
CA SER A 44 -11.14 -5.45 -5.00
C SER A 44 -12.20 -6.54 -5.09
N ALA A 45 -11.81 -7.71 -5.58
CA ALA A 45 -12.70 -8.86 -5.66
C ALA A 45 -13.24 -9.28 -4.28
N ASP A 46 -14.48 -9.75 -4.22
CA ASP A 46 -15.16 -10.12 -2.97
C ASP A 46 -14.33 -11.12 -2.14
N MET A 47 -13.83 -12.17 -2.79
CA MET A 47 -13.15 -13.29 -2.16
C MET A 47 -11.63 -13.13 -2.02
N ILE A 48 -11.07 -11.93 -2.26
CA ILE A 48 -9.65 -11.68 -2.01
C ILE A 48 -9.39 -11.46 -0.52
N CYS A 49 -8.16 -11.75 -0.08
CA CYS A 49 -7.83 -11.71 1.34
C CYS A 49 -7.90 -10.28 1.91
N PHE A 50 -8.32 -10.18 3.17
CA PHE A 50 -8.43 -8.89 3.86
C PHE A 50 -7.15 -8.04 3.85
N PRO A 51 -5.93 -8.60 4.04
CA PRO A 51 -4.70 -7.81 3.97
C PRO A 51 -4.52 -7.10 2.63
N PHE A 52 -4.91 -7.75 1.52
CA PHE A 52 -4.85 -7.13 0.19
C PHE A 52 -5.79 -5.92 0.13
N LYS A 53 -7.02 -6.04 0.64
CA LYS A 53 -7.98 -4.93 0.65
C LYS A 53 -7.45 -3.74 1.44
N VAL A 54 -6.90 -3.99 2.62
CA VAL A 54 -6.30 -2.95 3.47
C VAL A 54 -5.18 -2.21 2.73
N THR A 55 -4.25 -2.96 2.12
CA THR A 55 -3.12 -2.36 1.41
C THR A 55 -3.56 -1.67 0.13
N LEU A 56 -4.52 -2.21 -0.63
CA LEU A 56 -5.08 -1.51 -1.79
C LEU A 56 -5.69 -0.15 -1.42
N GLY A 57 -6.46 -0.10 -0.33
CA GLY A 57 -7.01 1.17 0.16
C GLY A 57 -5.92 2.15 0.59
N GLN A 58 -4.81 1.66 1.13
CA GLN A 58 -3.64 2.46 1.48
C GLN A 58 -2.93 3.02 0.24
N GLU A 59 -2.80 2.22 -0.82
CA GLU A 59 -2.22 2.68 -2.09
C GLU A 59 -3.09 3.74 -2.75
N ILE A 60 -4.41 3.54 -2.79
CA ILE A 60 -5.36 4.54 -3.30
C ILE A 60 -5.21 5.85 -2.52
N TYR A 61 -5.16 5.78 -1.19
CA TYR A 61 -4.91 6.95 -0.34
C TYR A 61 -3.57 7.62 -0.69
N ASN A 62 -2.49 6.86 -0.87
CA ASN A 62 -1.18 7.41 -1.20
C ASN A 62 -1.20 8.15 -2.54
N LEU A 63 -1.88 7.60 -3.55
CA LEU A 63 -2.06 8.24 -4.86
C LEU A 63 -2.85 9.55 -4.73
N GLU A 64 -3.95 9.55 -3.97
CA GLU A 64 -4.75 10.76 -3.70
C GLU A 64 -3.96 11.85 -2.96
N HIS A 65 -2.92 11.45 -2.21
CA HIS A 65 -2.04 12.36 -1.47
C HIS A 65 -0.73 12.69 -2.23
N GLY A 66 -0.69 12.42 -3.53
CA GLY A 66 0.38 12.89 -4.42
C GLY A 66 1.57 11.94 -4.56
N ALA A 67 1.43 10.66 -4.16
CA ALA A 67 2.43 9.65 -4.53
C ALA A 67 2.47 9.48 -6.05
N THR A 68 3.66 9.53 -6.62
CA THR A 68 3.92 9.29 -8.06
C THR A 68 4.25 7.82 -8.32
N ASP A 69 4.85 7.15 -7.33
CA ASP A 69 5.35 5.80 -7.43
C ASP A 69 4.89 5.00 -6.20
N LEU A 70 4.47 3.75 -6.39
CA LEU A 70 3.99 2.90 -5.30
C LEU A 70 4.93 1.73 -5.04
N ILE A 71 5.15 1.41 -3.77
CA ILE A 71 5.85 0.19 -3.36
C ILE A 71 4.88 -0.89 -2.95
N THR A 72 5.05 -2.04 -3.58
CA THR A 72 4.25 -3.24 -3.33
C THR A 72 5.17 -4.42 -3.01
N PHE A 73 4.74 -5.25 -2.06
CA PHE A 73 5.45 -6.46 -1.69
C PHE A 73 4.98 -7.62 -2.55
N THR A 74 5.92 -8.20 -3.28
CA THR A 74 5.72 -9.46 -4.01
C THR A 74 6.41 -10.60 -3.27
N THR A 75 5.83 -11.79 -3.38
CA THR A 75 6.41 -13.03 -2.81
C THR A 75 6.77 -13.99 -3.94
N HIS A 76 7.19 -15.24 -3.70
CA HIS A 76 7.32 -16.25 -4.76
C HIS A 76 6.28 -17.38 -4.65
N GLY A 77 5.31 -17.27 -3.74
CA GLY A 77 4.28 -18.30 -3.49
C GLY A 77 2.90 -18.01 -4.09
N ARG A 78 1.88 -18.77 -3.66
CA ARG A 78 0.45 -18.62 -4.05
C ARG A 78 -0.26 -17.41 -3.41
N CYS A 79 0.51 -16.47 -2.86
CA CYS A 79 -0.06 -15.35 -2.13
C CYS A 79 -0.81 -14.41 -3.10
N ARG A 80 -2.12 -14.23 -2.85
CA ARG A 80 -2.98 -13.33 -3.64
C ARG A 80 -2.63 -11.85 -3.47
N PHE A 81 -1.73 -11.53 -2.54
CA PHE A 81 -1.23 -10.17 -2.33
C PHE A 81 -0.55 -9.58 -3.57
N LYS A 82 -0.13 -10.40 -4.54
CA LYS A 82 0.43 -9.91 -5.81
C LYS A 82 -0.60 -9.38 -6.82
N HIS A 83 -1.90 -9.54 -6.57
CA HIS A 83 -2.94 -9.22 -7.56
C HIS A 83 -3.02 -7.74 -7.95
N TYR A 84 -2.21 -6.86 -7.36
CA TYR A 84 -2.15 -5.45 -7.73
C TYR A 84 -1.95 -5.24 -9.24
N PHE A 85 -1.15 -6.08 -9.92
CA PHE A 85 -0.94 -5.96 -11.38
C PHE A 85 -2.19 -6.26 -12.23
N LEU A 86 -3.19 -6.97 -11.67
CA LEU A 86 -4.47 -7.27 -12.34
C LEU A 86 -5.56 -6.25 -12.03
N THR A 87 -5.36 -5.42 -11.01
CA THR A 87 -6.35 -4.43 -10.52
C THR A 87 -5.91 -2.98 -10.75
N GLN A 88 -4.70 -2.74 -11.28
CA GLN A 88 -4.26 -1.47 -11.85
C GLN A 88 -4.83 -1.28 -13.26
#